data_AF-A0A9D0I9Q6-F1
#
_entry.id   AF-A0A9D0I9Q6-F1
#
_cell.length_a   1.000
_cell.length_b   1.000
_cell.length_c   1.000
_cell.angle_alpha   90.00
_cell.angle_beta   90.00
_cell.angle_gamma   90.00
#
_symmetry.space_group_name_H-M   'P 1'
#
loop_
_entity.id
_entity.type
_entity.pdbx_description
1 polymer ?
#
loop_
_entity_poly.entity_id
_entity_poly.type
_entity_poly.pdbx_seq_one_letter_code
_entity_poly.pdbx_strand_id
1 'polypeptide(L)' 'MPTFVRTDKCDGCKGQDKTACMYICPHDLMKLDMDGSLTGHAMKSFNQEPDQCWECYSCVKICPQNA' A
#
# COMPACT_ATOMS: atom_id res chain seq x y z
N MET A 1 -7.57 7.20 -11.82
CA MET A 1 -6.23 6.58 -11.81
C MET A 1 -6.09 5.68 -10.59
N PRO A 2 -5.77 4.38 -10.76
CA PRO A 2 -5.57 3.45 -9.65
C PRO A 2 -4.50 3.91 -8.67
N THR A 3 -4.55 3.38 -7.46
CA THR A 3 -3.60 3.76 -6.41
C THR A 3 -2.21 3.20 -6.70
N PHE A 4 -1.19 4.04 -6.54
CA PHE A 4 0.22 3.65 -6.57
C PHE A 4 0.90 4.14 -5.31
N VAL A 5 1.96 3.45 -4.88
CA VAL A 5 2.70 3.79 -3.67
C VAL A 5 4.04 4.41 -4.05
N ARG A 6 4.35 5.53 -3.41
CA ARG A 6 5.63 6.22 -3.52
C ARG A 6 6.69 5.53 -2.66
N THR A 7 7.63 4.86 -3.31
CA THR A 7 8.67 4.06 -2.65
C THR A 7 9.65 4.90 -1.82
N ASP A 8 9.80 6.19 -2.15
CA ASP A 8 10.60 7.16 -1.39
C ASP A 8 9.99 7.51 -0.03
N LYS A 9 8.65 7.43 0.10
CA LYS A 9 7.92 7.79 1.32
C LYS A 9 7.39 6.61 2.12
N CYS A 10 7.03 5.52 1.45
CA CYS A 10 6.43 4.37 2.12
C CYS A 10 7.44 3.75 3.07
N ASP A 11 7.11 3.61 4.34
CA ASP A 11 7.95 2.95 5.34
C ASP A 11 7.49 1.51 5.64
N GLY A 12 6.48 1.01 4.93
CA GLY A 12 5.86 -0.28 5.19
C GLY A 12 5.07 -0.32 6.50
N CYS A 13 4.66 0.84 7.04
CA CYS A 13 4.08 0.98 8.38
C CYS A 13 4.97 0.41 9.50
N LYS A 14 6.30 0.53 9.35
CA LYS A 14 7.26 0.14 10.40
C LYS A 14 6.95 0.88 11.70
N GLY A 15 6.52 0.13 12.72
CA GLY A 15 6.16 0.66 14.04
C GLY A 15 4.66 0.73 14.33
N GLN A 16 3.80 0.28 13.41
CA GLN A 16 2.39 0.03 13.69
C GLN A 16 2.09 -1.47 13.74
N ASP A 17 1.04 -1.85 14.46
CA ASP A 17 0.61 -3.26 14.57
C ASP A 17 0.13 -3.86 13.24
N LYS A 18 -0.32 -3.00 12.32
CA LYS A 18 -0.90 -3.38 11.03
C LYS A 18 -0.47 -2.42 9.94
N THR A 19 -0.34 -2.94 8.73
CA THR A 19 -0.16 -2.10 7.53
C THR A 19 -1.47 -1.39 7.20
N ALA A 20 -1.51 -0.08 7.38
CA ALA A 20 -2.74 0.72 7.31
C ALA A 20 -3.47 0.60 5.97
N CYS A 21 -2.74 0.69 4.85
CA CYS A 21 -3.32 0.61 3.51
C CYS A 21 -3.90 -0.78 3.19
N MET A 22 -3.24 -1.85 3.64
CA MET A 22 -3.74 -3.24 3.53
C MET A 22 -5.02 -3.41 4.35
N TYR A 23 -5.01 -2.95 5.60
CA TYR A 23 -6.14 -3.09 6.51
C TYR A 23 -7.42 -2.39 6.04
N ILE A 24 -7.31 -1.21 5.42
CA ILE A 24 -8.49 -0.41 5.04
C ILE A 24 -9.03 -0.70 3.64
N CYS A 25 -8.28 -1.42 2.80
CA CYS A 25 -8.70 -1.61 1.41
C CYS A 25 -9.95 -2.50 1.36
N PRO A 26 -11.11 -2.00 0.89
CA PRO A 26 -12.36 -2.77 0.92
C PRO A 26 -12.35 -3.96 -0.05
N HIS A 27 -11.37 -4.00 -0.95
CA HIS A 27 -11.23 -5.00 -2.00
C HIS A 27 -9.89 -5.76 -1.90
N ASP A 28 -9.20 -5.65 -0.75
CA ASP A 28 -7.94 -6.36 -0.45
C ASP A 28 -6.85 -6.22 -1.52
N LEU A 29 -6.74 -5.03 -2.13
CA LEU A 29 -5.81 -4.77 -3.24
C LEU A 29 -4.42 -4.34 -2.76
N MET A 30 -4.33 -3.78 -1.56
CA MET A 30 -3.08 -3.24 -1.04
C MET A 30 -2.31 -4.32 -0.30
N LYS A 31 -1.08 -4.60 -0.72
CA LYS A 31 -0.23 -5.63 -0.14
C LYS A 31 1.14 -5.07 0.24
N LEU A 32 1.74 -5.61 1.30
CA LEU A 32 3.11 -5.29 1.70
C LEU A 32 4.08 -6.28 1.04
N ASP A 33 5.06 -5.76 0.30
CA ASP A 33 6.20 -6.52 -0.17
C ASP A 33 7.23 -6.62 0.96
N MET A 34 7.35 -7.80 1.58
CA MET A 34 8.21 -7.99 2.77
C MET A 34 9.70 -8.04 2.41
N ASP A 35 10.04 -8.74 1.35
CA ASP A 35 11.41 -9.06 0.95
C ASP A 35 11.85 -8.34 -0.35
N GLY A 36 10.91 -7.68 -1.05
CA GLY A 36 11.17 -7.03 -2.33
C GLY A 36 10.99 -7.95 -3.53
N SER A 37 10.51 -9.17 -3.35
CA SER A 37 10.39 -10.16 -4.43
C SER A 37 9.31 -9.82 -5.47
N LEU A 38 8.33 -8.99 -5.09
CA LEU A 38 7.19 -8.66 -5.95
C LEU A 38 7.41 -7.36 -6.73
N THR A 39 8.06 -6.39 -6.10
CA THR A 39 8.20 -5.02 -6.64
C THR A 39 9.65 -4.56 -6.80
N GLY A 40 10.62 -5.33 -6.32
CA GLY A 40 12.02 -4.90 -6.20
C GLY A 40 12.28 -3.97 -5.03
N HIS A 41 11.28 -3.67 -4.20
CA HIS A 41 11.37 -2.74 -3.09
C HIS A 41 10.92 -3.38 -1.78
N ALA A 42 11.89 -3.85 -0.99
CA ALA A 42 11.61 -4.47 0.30
C ALA A 42 10.93 -3.51 1.27
N MET A 43 9.98 -4.05 2.03
CA MET A 43 9.16 -3.34 3.03
C MET A 43 8.40 -2.14 2.44
N LYS A 44 7.89 -2.27 1.21
CA LYS A 44 7.03 -1.26 0.57
C LYS A 44 5.70 -1.87 0.18
N SER A 45 4.64 -1.09 0.38
CA SER A 45 3.31 -1.51 -0.07
C SER A 45 3.13 -1.28 -1.56
N PHE A 46 2.24 -2.02 -2.19
CA PHE A 46 1.85 -1.84 -3.59
C PHE A 46 0.39 -2.27 -3.80
N ASN A 47 -0.19 -1.88 -4.93
CA ASN A 47 -1.49 -2.37 -5.37
C ASN A 47 -1.26 -3.59 -6.28
N GLN A 48 -1.79 -4.75 -5.90
CA GLN A 48 -1.58 -6.00 -6.63
C GLN A 48 -2.46 -6.16 -7.88
N GLU A 49 -3.63 -5.52 -7.92
CA GLU A 49 -4.60 -5.58 -9.03
C GLU A 49 -5.18 -4.17 -9.29
N PRO A 50 -4.45 -3.29 -10.01
CA PRO A 50 -4.85 -1.90 -10.21
C PRO A 50 -6.15 -1.72 -10.99
N ASP A 51 -6.47 -2.67 -11.87
CA ASP A 51 -7.70 -2.74 -12.66
C ASP A 51 -8.96 -2.96 -11.80
N GLN A 52 -8.81 -3.60 -10.64
CA GLN A 52 -9.89 -3.80 -9.66
C GLN A 52 -10.06 -2.61 -8.71
N CYS A 53 -9.24 -1.56 -8.83
CA CYS A 53 -9.27 -0.41 -7.93
C CYS A 53 -10.49 0.48 -8.17
N TRP A 54 -11.31 0.69 -7.12
CA TRP A 54 -12.46 1.60 -7.17
C TRP A 54 -12.14 3.08 -6.94
N GLU A 55 -10.87 3.41 -6.75
CA GLU A 55 -10.44 4.80 -6.53
C GLU A 55 -11.20 5.48 -5.38
N CYS A 56 -11.53 4.73 -4.33
CA CYS A 56 -12.29 5.23 -3.17
C CYS A 56 -11.45 6.11 -2.21
N TYR A 57 -10.14 6.22 -2.45
CA TYR A 57 -9.16 6.96 -1.65
C TYR A 57 -8.96 6.49 -0.20
N SER A 58 -9.54 5.37 0.24
CA SER A 58 -9.40 4.89 1.62
C SER A 58 -7.94 4.63 2.02
N CYS A 59 -7.18 3.93 1.19
CA CYS A 59 -5.76 3.66 1.43
C CYS A 59 -4.88 4.92 1.34
N VAL A 60 -5.27 5.91 0.52
CA VAL A 60 -4.57 7.21 0.43
C VAL A 60 -4.76 8.02 1.71
N LYS A 61 -5.99 8.09 2.23
CA LYS A 61 -6.35 8.91 3.39
C LYS A 61 -5.81 8.35 4.71
N ILE A 62 -5.69 7.04 4.84
CA ILE A 62 -5.19 6.40 6.07
C ILE A 62 -3.65 6.39 6.16
N CYS A 63 -2.95 6.55 5.03
CA CYS A 63 -1.50 6.40 4.97
C CYS A 63 -0.81 7.50 5.79
N PRO A 64 -0.11 7.17 6.90
CA PRO A 64 0.50 8.18 7.77
C PRO A 64 1.65 8.94 7.10
N GLN A 65 2.28 8.33 6.10
CA GLN A 65 3.39 8.93 5.34
C GLN A 65 2.92 9.68 4.09
N ASN A 66 1.63 9.61 3.74
CA ASN A 66 1.10 10.08 2.46
C ASN A 66 1.98 9.60 1.29
N ALA A 67 2.31 8.30 1.35
CA ALA A 67 3.07 7.56 0.37
C ALA A 67 2.16 6.94 -0.67
#